data_AF-A0A950TA51-F1
#
_entry.id   AF-A0A950TA51-F1
#
_cell.length_a   1.000
_cell.length_b   1.000
_cell.length_c   1.000
_cell.angle_alpha   90.00
_cell.angle_beta   90.00
_cell.angle_gamma   90.00
#
_symmetry.space_group_name_H-M   'P 1'
#
loop_
_entity.id
_entity.type
_entity.pdbx_description
1 polymer ?
#
loop_
_entity_poly.entity_id
_entity_poly.type
_entity_poly.pdbx_seq_one_letter_code
_entity_poly.pdbx_strand_id
1 'polypeptide(L)'
;MYGLGRVGHLGNSGGLGWVLPGASIDMNFKDGLYYGATASQLAASRASTAYADDLVGNWYQFASTVARITNKGLLCEESRANTIRNNSCQGAVVGTPGTLPTNWQVVAHTITSSIVGVGNENGIDYVDIRLNGNTASIDHINIYFESVAQIASNQGQTCACSSFMKLVSGSMSGVDPTGLQLIIEE
;
A
#
# COMPACT_ATOMS: atom_id res chain seq x y z
N MET A 1 40.01 23.08 -10.29
CA MET A 1 39.80 22.02 -11.31
C MET A 1 39.75 20.70 -10.58
N TYR A 2 38.62 20.02 -10.69
CA TYR A 2 38.23 18.86 -9.89
C TYR A 2 39.02 17.62 -10.28
N GLY A 3 39.61 16.96 -9.28
CA GLY A 3 40.07 15.58 -9.41
C GLY A 3 38.85 14.66 -9.51
N LEU A 4 38.60 14.13 -10.70
CA LEU A 4 37.61 13.08 -10.92
C LEU A 4 38.25 11.74 -10.56
N GLY A 5 38.16 11.39 -9.28
CA GLY A 5 38.31 10.00 -8.84
C GLY A 5 36.99 9.26 -9.03
N ARG A 6 36.93 8.34 -10.00
CA ARG A 6 36.14 7.11 -9.86
C ARG A 6 37.04 5.94 -10.23
N VAL A 7 37.65 5.37 -9.18
CA VAL A 7 38.36 4.10 -9.20
C VAL A 7 37.30 2.99 -9.35
N GLY A 8 37.46 2.15 -10.37
CA GLY A 8 36.62 0.97 -10.58
C GLY A 8 36.20 0.67 -12.02
N HIS A 9 37.02 0.98 -13.04
CA HIS A 9 36.87 0.42 -14.40
C HIS A 9 38.02 -0.54 -14.69
N LEU A 10 38.06 -1.65 -13.97
CA LEU A 10 38.92 -2.80 -14.31
C LEU A 10 38.05 -4.07 -14.25
N GLY A 11 37.09 -4.13 -15.16
CA GLY A 11 36.32 -5.33 -15.47
C GLY A 11 36.87 -5.97 -16.75
N ASN A 12 37.35 -7.20 -16.60
CA ASN A 12 37.87 -8.12 -17.60
C ASN A 12 37.27 -7.99 -19.03
N SER A 13 38.14 -8.01 -20.03
CA SER A 13 37.82 -8.04 -21.47
C SER A 13 37.07 -9.33 -21.84
N GLY A 14 35.73 -9.26 -21.87
CA GLY A 14 34.86 -10.37 -22.30
C GLY A 14 33.39 -10.30 -21.87
N GLY A 15 33.02 -9.45 -20.91
CA GLY A 15 31.64 -9.29 -20.42
C GLY A 15 31.04 -7.90 -20.70
N LEU A 16 29.70 -7.81 -20.69
CA LEU A 16 28.99 -6.53 -20.68
C LEU A 16 29.47 -5.72 -19.46
N GLY A 17 29.88 -4.46 -19.63
CA GLY A 17 30.57 -3.67 -18.59
C GLY A 17 29.80 -3.39 -17.29
N TRP A 18 28.55 -3.84 -17.19
CA TRP A 18 27.74 -3.79 -15.98
C TRP A 18 27.65 -5.13 -15.24
N VAL A 19 28.08 -6.24 -15.87
CA VAL A 19 28.05 -7.58 -15.30
C VAL A 19 29.31 -7.82 -14.47
N LEU A 20 29.15 -8.32 -13.25
CA LEU A 20 30.26 -8.68 -12.38
C LEU A 20 31.16 -9.75 -13.03
N PRO A 21 32.50 -9.56 -13.05
CA PRO A 21 33.42 -10.54 -13.62
C PRO A 21 33.26 -11.93 -12.99
N GLY A 22 33.08 -12.95 -13.83
CA GLY A 22 32.90 -14.35 -13.40
C GLY A 22 31.48 -14.71 -12.93
N ALA A 23 30.53 -13.76 -12.95
CA ALA A 23 29.14 -14.05 -12.63
C ALA A 23 28.52 -15.01 -13.67
N SER A 24 27.85 -16.05 -13.20
CA SER A 24 26.95 -16.87 -14.04
C SER A 24 25.55 -16.27 -14.11
N ILE A 25 25.17 -15.46 -13.12
CA ILE A 25 23.93 -14.70 -13.04
C ILE A 25 24.26 -13.33 -12.45
N ASP A 26 23.74 -12.26 -13.08
CA ASP A 26 23.77 -10.90 -12.54
C ASP A 26 22.46 -10.20 -12.87
N MET A 27 21.86 -9.53 -11.89
CA MET A 27 20.53 -8.94 -12.00
C MET A 27 20.52 -7.54 -11.39
N ASN A 28 20.46 -6.53 -12.25
CA ASN A 28 20.20 -5.15 -11.86
C ASN A 28 18.71 -4.85 -12.03
N PHE A 29 17.96 -5.05 -10.95
CA PHE A 29 16.50 -4.86 -10.92
C PHE A 29 16.07 -3.42 -11.19
N LYS A 30 16.87 -2.45 -10.76
CA LYS A 30 16.54 -1.03 -10.88
C LYS A 30 16.55 -0.58 -12.34
N ASP A 31 17.56 -1.03 -13.08
CA ASP A 31 17.78 -0.63 -14.47
C ASP A 31 17.26 -1.68 -15.48
N GLY A 32 16.64 -2.76 -14.99
CA GLY A 32 16.06 -3.83 -15.83
C GLY A 32 17.09 -4.64 -16.61
N LEU A 33 18.33 -4.74 -16.12
CA LEU A 33 19.41 -5.47 -16.79
C LEU A 33 19.56 -6.86 -16.15
N TYR A 34 19.48 -7.91 -16.97
CA TYR A 34 19.57 -9.30 -16.51
C TYR A 34 20.54 -10.11 -17.37
N TYR A 35 21.43 -10.85 -16.71
CA TYR A 35 22.47 -11.68 -17.31
C TYR A 35 22.37 -13.09 -16.73
N GLY A 36 22.37 -14.10 -17.59
CA GLY A 36 22.27 -15.51 -17.21
C GLY A 36 20.90 -15.97 -16.68
N ALA A 37 19.99 -15.03 -16.40
CA ALA A 37 18.61 -15.28 -15.99
C ALA A 37 17.71 -14.09 -16.38
N THR A 38 16.40 -14.23 -16.17
CA THR A 38 15.36 -13.22 -16.43
C THR A 38 14.54 -12.98 -15.17
N ALA A 39 13.93 -11.78 -15.04
CA ALA A 39 13.08 -11.48 -13.89
C ALA A 39 11.91 -12.45 -13.72
N SER A 40 11.38 -13.02 -14.82
CA SER A 40 10.31 -14.03 -14.77
C SER A 40 10.72 -15.34 -14.10
N GLN A 41 12.03 -15.61 -13.95
CA GLN A 41 12.54 -16.79 -13.24
C GLN A 41 12.62 -16.57 -11.73
N LEU A 42 12.40 -15.35 -11.23
CA LEU A 42 12.28 -15.09 -9.80
C LEU A 42 10.88 -15.44 -9.33
N ALA A 43 10.79 -16.42 -8.45
CA ALA A 43 9.56 -16.75 -7.74
C ALA A 43 9.51 -16.01 -6.40
N ALA A 44 8.37 -15.41 -6.09
CA ALA A 44 8.05 -14.98 -4.73
C ALA A 44 7.08 -15.96 -4.09
N SER A 45 7.17 -16.15 -2.77
CA SER A 45 6.14 -16.89 -2.02
C SER A 45 5.25 -15.87 -1.30
N ARG A 46 4.03 -15.68 -1.81
CA ARG A 46 3.03 -14.78 -1.21
C ARG A 46 1.62 -15.21 -1.64
N ALA A 47 0.71 -15.29 -0.67
CA ALA A 47 -0.66 -15.78 -0.87
C ALA A 47 -1.59 -14.77 -1.55
N SER A 48 -1.31 -13.47 -1.48
CA SER A 48 -2.18 -12.41 -1.99
C SER A 48 -1.48 -11.50 -3.01
N THR A 49 -2.26 -10.69 -3.71
CA THR A 49 -1.74 -9.53 -4.44
C THR A 49 -1.04 -8.57 -3.47
N ALA A 50 -0.05 -7.84 -3.94
CA ALA A 50 0.64 -6.81 -3.15
C ALA A 50 1.05 -5.63 -4.02
N TYR A 51 1.37 -4.51 -3.39
CA TYR A 51 1.77 -3.29 -4.07
C TYR A 51 3.25 -2.99 -3.85
N ALA A 52 3.84 -2.26 -4.80
CA ALA A 52 5.13 -1.59 -4.65
C ALA A 52 5.10 -0.27 -5.41
N ASP A 53 5.82 0.72 -4.90
CA ASP A 53 5.86 2.05 -5.49
C ASP A 53 7.09 2.26 -6.39
N ASP A 54 6.98 3.22 -7.30
CA ASP A 54 8.08 3.73 -8.10
C ASP A 54 8.72 4.98 -7.47
N LEU A 55 9.81 5.46 -8.06
CA LEU A 55 10.51 6.67 -7.64
C LEU A 55 9.67 7.96 -7.75
N VAL A 56 8.55 7.93 -8.46
CA VAL A 56 7.62 9.07 -8.64
C VAL A 56 6.47 9.01 -7.63
N GLY A 57 6.28 7.88 -6.96
CA GLY A 57 5.22 7.66 -5.97
C GLY A 57 3.97 7.00 -6.54
N ASN A 58 4.01 6.44 -7.76
CA ASN A 58 2.93 5.60 -8.27
C ASN A 58 3.05 4.20 -7.67
N TRP A 59 1.92 3.63 -7.28
CA TRP A 59 1.81 2.26 -6.78
C TRP A 59 1.34 1.31 -7.87
N TYR A 60 1.99 0.15 -7.96
CA TYR A 60 1.63 -0.89 -8.91
C TYR A 60 1.22 -2.14 -8.17
N GLN A 61 0.14 -2.78 -8.62
CA GLN A 61 -0.31 -4.05 -8.11
C GLN A 61 0.44 -5.19 -8.80
N PHE A 62 0.87 -6.17 -8.01
CA PHE A 62 1.51 -7.39 -8.47
C PHE A 62 0.69 -8.58 -8.00
N ALA A 63 0.44 -9.53 -8.92
CA ALA A 63 -0.27 -10.76 -8.62
C ALA A 63 0.42 -11.59 -7.53
N SER A 64 -0.30 -12.54 -6.92
CA SER A 64 0.29 -13.50 -5.98
C SER A 64 1.50 -14.19 -6.59
N THR A 65 2.52 -14.47 -5.78
CA THR A 65 3.78 -15.13 -6.20
C THR A 65 4.65 -14.41 -7.24
N VAL A 66 4.23 -13.25 -7.75
CA VAL A 66 5.05 -12.43 -8.65
C VAL A 66 5.98 -11.53 -7.84
N ALA A 67 7.26 -11.51 -8.23
CA ALA A 67 8.27 -10.62 -7.68
C ALA A 67 7.90 -9.15 -7.95
N ARG A 68 7.97 -8.30 -6.92
CA ARG A 68 7.70 -6.87 -7.04
C ARG A 68 8.98 -6.15 -7.41
N ILE A 69 9.08 -5.78 -8.67
CA ILE A 69 10.22 -5.07 -9.23
C ILE A 69 9.71 -3.75 -9.81
N THR A 70 10.24 -2.64 -9.31
CA THR A 70 9.97 -1.29 -9.83
C THR A 70 11.30 -0.61 -10.18
N ASN A 71 11.26 0.65 -10.61
CA ASN A 71 12.48 1.46 -10.77
C ASN A 71 13.17 1.82 -9.43
N LYS A 72 12.69 1.29 -8.30
CA LYS A 72 13.41 1.25 -7.01
C LYS A 72 14.20 -0.05 -6.81
N GLY A 73 14.06 -1.02 -7.72
CA GLY A 73 14.66 -2.34 -7.63
C GLY A 73 13.67 -3.42 -7.17
N LEU A 74 14.20 -4.52 -6.65
CA LEU A 74 13.41 -5.63 -6.10
C LEU A 74 13.00 -5.31 -4.66
N LEU A 75 11.70 -5.38 -4.37
CA LEU A 75 11.17 -5.28 -3.01
C LEU A 75 11.17 -6.67 -2.34
N CYS A 76 12.03 -6.84 -1.34
CA CYS A 76 12.11 -8.03 -0.49
C CYS A 76 11.65 -7.68 0.93
N GLU A 77 10.61 -8.37 1.39
CA GLU A 77 10.08 -8.25 2.75
C GLU A 77 9.71 -9.64 3.26
N GLU A 78 9.47 -9.74 4.56
CA GLU A 78 9.00 -10.99 5.17
C GLU A 78 7.61 -11.40 4.65
N SER A 79 7.29 -12.68 4.81
CA SER A 79 5.96 -13.17 4.43
C SER A 79 4.88 -12.58 5.34
N ARG A 80 3.93 -11.84 4.75
CA ARG A 80 2.75 -11.29 5.41
C ARG A 80 1.49 -11.65 4.62
N ALA A 81 0.37 -11.80 5.33
CA ALA A 81 -0.95 -12.00 4.73
C ALA A 81 -1.84 -10.81 5.08
N ASN A 82 -2.50 -10.22 4.08
CA ASN A 82 -3.54 -9.23 4.33
C ASN A 82 -4.81 -9.96 4.77
N THR A 83 -5.34 -9.59 5.93
CA THR A 83 -6.55 -10.20 6.51
C THR A 83 -7.83 -9.43 6.18
N ILE A 84 -7.72 -8.21 5.63
CA ILE A 84 -8.86 -7.40 5.18
C ILE A 84 -9.37 -7.94 3.85
N ARG A 85 -10.65 -8.34 3.78
CA ARG A 85 -11.22 -8.99 2.59
C ARG A 85 -11.50 -8.03 1.45
N ASN A 86 -11.66 -6.74 1.75
CA ASN A 86 -11.89 -5.71 0.75
C ASN A 86 -11.01 -4.48 1.02
N ASN A 87 -9.74 -4.58 0.62
CA ASN A 87 -8.76 -3.50 0.74
C ASN A 87 -8.74 -2.55 -0.48
N SER A 88 -9.51 -2.84 -1.52
CA SER A 88 -9.58 -2.10 -2.80
C SER A 88 -10.90 -1.33 -2.96
N CYS A 89 -11.59 -1.07 -1.85
CA CYS A 89 -12.81 -0.26 -1.79
C CYS A 89 -13.97 -0.75 -2.69
N GLN A 90 -14.01 -2.04 -3.03
CA GLN A 90 -14.98 -2.58 -3.99
C GLN A 90 -16.42 -2.56 -3.45
N GLY A 91 -17.38 -2.28 -4.32
CA GLY A 91 -18.82 -2.21 -3.97
C GLY A 91 -19.27 -0.85 -3.41
N ALA A 92 -18.37 0.13 -3.31
CA ALA A 92 -18.76 1.48 -2.96
C ALA A 92 -19.60 2.14 -4.06
N VAL A 93 -20.65 2.86 -3.67
CA VAL A 93 -21.54 3.60 -4.57
C VAL A 93 -21.75 5.01 -4.03
N VAL A 94 -21.50 6.01 -4.88
CA VAL A 94 -21.70 7.43 -4.56
C VAL A 94 -23.16 7.72 -4.24
N GLY A 95 -23.42 8.48 -3.18
CA GLY A 95 -24.76 8.92 -2.80
C GLY A 95 -24.84 9.51 -1.40
N THR A 96 -26.05 9.91 -1.00
CA THR A 96 -26.35 10.38 0.36
C THR A 96 -27.43 9.47 0.95
N PRO A 97 -27.07 8.52 1.84
CA PRO A 97 -25.72 8.27 2.38
C PRO A 97 -24.78 7.51 1.41
N GLY A 98 -25.29 6.92 0.33
CA GLY A 98 -24.50 6.08 -0.58
C GLY A 98 -24.30 4.67 -0.04
N THR A 99 -23.39 3.90 -0.65
CA THR A 99 -23.04 2.53 -0.23
C THR A 99 -21.54 2.48 0.04
N LEU A 100 -21.16 2.06 1.25
CA LEU A 100 -19.77 1.83 1.61
C LEU A 100 -19.18 0.66 0.82
N PRO A 101 -17.84 0.53 0.73
CA PRO A 101 -17.23 -0.70 0.25
C PRO A 101 -17.79 -1.93 0.98
N THR A 102 -17.88 -3.05 0.28
CA THR A 102 -18.32 -4.33 0.85
C THR A 102 -17.50 -4.64 2.11
N ASN A 103 -18.17 -5.04 3.20
CA ASN A 103 -17.61 -5.31 4.53
C ASN A 103 -17.15 -4.09 5.35
N TRP A 104 -17.20 -2.86 4.82
CA TRP A 104 -16.84 -1.67 5.59
C TRP A 104 -18.04 -1.15 6.37
N GLN A 105 -17.78 -0.46 7.48
CA GLN A 105 -18.80 0.16 8.33
C GLN A 105 -18.36 1.54 8.78
N VAL A 106 -19.28 2.50 8.78
CA VAL A 106 -19.09 3.79 9.45
C VAL A 106 -20.05 3.83 10.64
N VAL A 107 -19.50 3.95 11.84
CA VAL A 107 -20.25 4.22 13.06
C VAL A 107 -20.05 5.70 13.36
N ALA A 108 -21.05 6.48 12.98
CA ALA A 108 -21.12 7.91 13.24
C ALA A 108 -22.45 8.18 13.96
N HIS A 109 -22.38 8.87 15.10
CA HIS A 109 -23.57 9.18 15.91
C HIS A 109 -24.37 10.32 15.28
N THR A 110 -24.09 11.56 15.69
CA THR A 110 -24.80 12.78 15.27
C THR A 110 -24.36 13.31 13.90
N ILE A 111 -23.44 12.60 13.23
CA ILE A 111 -22.81 13.01 11.98
C ILE A 111 -23.38 12.22 10.81
N THR A 112 -23.71 12.92 9.73
CA THR A 112 -24.12 12.30 8.48
C THR A 112 -22.89 11.87 7.69
N SER A 113 -22.83 10.61 7.28
CA SER A 113 -21.85 10.11 6.33
C SER A 113 -22.44 10.02 4.92
N SER A 114 -21.62 10.35 3.91
CA SER A 114 -21.98 10.21 2.51
C SER A 114 -20.78 9.77 1.68
N ILE A 115 -21.01 8.96 0.65
CA ILE A 115 -19.98 8.60 -0.33
C ILE A 115 -20.04 9.62 -1.46
N VAL A 116 -18.97 10.39 -1.63
CA VAL A 116 -18.92 11.51 -2.61
C VAL A 116 -18.02 11.22 -3.81
N GLY A 117 -17.22 10.16 -3.73
CA GLY A 117 -16.30 9.77 -4.80
C GLY A 117 -15.82 8.34 -4.63
N VAL A 118 -15.53 7.69 -5.75
CA VAL A 118 -14.79 6.43 -5.85
C VAL A 118 -13.85 6.58 -7.03
N GLY A 119 -12.65 5.99 -6.96
CA GLY A 119 -11.69 6.12 -8.05
C GLY A 119 -10.37 5.47 -7.75
N ASN A 120 -9.34 5.90 -8.50
CA ASN A 120 -7.96 5.47 -8.34
C ASN A 120 -7.08 6.72 -8.29
N GLU A 121 -6.17 6.80 -7.33
CA GLU A 121 -5.16 7.86 -7.22
C GLU A 121 -3.78 7.19 -7.12
N ASN A 122 -2.89 7.49 -8.07
CA ASN A 122 -1.54 6.93 -8.13
C ASN A 122 -1.50 5.39 -8.04
N GLY A 123 -2.49 4.71 -8.64
CA GLY A 123 -2.57 3.24 -8.64
C GLY A 123 -3.20 2.63 -7.40
N ILE A 124 -3.66 3.43 -6.44
CA ILE A 124 -4.42 2.97 -5.26
C ILE A 124 -5.90 3.32 -5.44
N ASP A 125 -6.77 2.32 -5.34
CA ASP A 125 -8.21 2.51 -5.35
C ASP A 125 -8.67 3.19 -4.06
N TYR A 126 -9.56 4.18 -4.18
CA TYR A 126 -10.03 4.99 -3.06
C TYR A 126 -11.56 5.13 -3.05
N VAL A 127 -12.07 5.47 -1.86
CA VAL A 127 -13.42 5.99 -1.62
C VAL A 127 -13.33 7.30 -0.84
N ASP A 128 -14.04 8.32 -1.31
CA ASP A 128 -14.17 9.60 -0.61
C ASP A 128 -15.40 9.56 0.29
N ILE A 129 -15.16 9.53 1.59
CA ILE A 129 -16.20 9.58 2.62
C ILE A 129 -16.29 11.01 3.13
N ARG A 130 -17.44 11.65 2.89
CA ARG A 130 -17.76 12.96 3.44
C ARG A 130 -18.52 12.78 4.77
N LEU A 131 -17.98 13.42 5.81
CA LEU A 131 -18.54 13.45 7.16
C LEU A 131 -19.01 14.87 7.47
N ASN A 132 -20.30 15.04 7.74
CA ASN A 132 -20.91 16.34 7.96
C ASN A 132 -21.68 16.38 9.28
N GLY A 133 -21.30 17.30 10.17
CA GLY A 133 -21.97 17.54 11.45
C GLY A 133 -21.00 18.11 12.48
N ASN A 134 -21.50 18.33 13.69
CA ASN A 134 -20.68 18.68 14.85
C ASN A 134 -20.69 17.51 15.81
N THR A 135 -19.52 17.03 16.22
CA THR A 135 -19.42 16.05 17.31
C THR A 135 -19.74 16.72 18.65
N ALA A 136 -20.52 16.05 19.50
CA ALA A 136 -20.48 16.36 20.93
C ALA A 136 -19.12 15.90 21.50
N SER A 137 -18.70 16.41 22.66
CA SER A 137 -17.38 16.16 23.28
C SER A 137 -17.03 14.67 23.56
N ILE A 138 -17.94 13.73 23.29
CA ILE A 138 -17.82 12.28 23.50
C ILE A 138 -18.11 11.44 22.24
N ASP A 139 -18.42 12.07 21.10
CA ASP A 139 -18.74 11.35 19.87
C ASP A 139 -17.45 11.01 19.10
N HIS A 140 -17.18 9.71 18.94
CA HIS A 140 -16.16 9.20 18.02
C HIS A 140 -16.78 8.90 16.65
N ILE A 141 -16.02 9.15 15.59
CA ILE A 141 -16.33 8.66 14.24
C ILE A 141 -15.44 7.46 13.98
N ASN A 142 -16.02 6.27 13.97
CA ASN A 142 -15.27 5.05 13.70
C ASN A 142 -15.55 4.59 12.27
N ILE A 143 -14.47 4.39 11.51
CA ILE A 143 -14.52 3.79 10.18
C ILE A 143 -13.84 2.44 10.28
N TYR A 144 -14.61 1.37 10.12
CA TYR A 144 -14.14 0.01 10.12
C TYR A 144 -13.94 -0.46 8.68
N PHE A 145 -12.74 -0.96 8.38
CA PHE A 145 -12.35 -1.47 7.05
C PHE A 145 -12.68 -2.96 6.86
N GLU A 146 -13.38 -3.54 7.82
CA GLU A 146 -13.83 -4.93 7.86
C GLU A 146 -14.98 -5.02 8.88
N SER A 147 -15.76 -6.10 8.84
CA SER A 147 -16.80 -6.31 9.86
C SER A 147 -16.20 -6.75 11.19
N VAL A 148 -16.88 -6.38 12.28
CA VAL A 148 -16.49 -6.71 13.66
C VAL A 148 -16.31 -8.22 13.82
N ALA A 149 -15.29 -8.63 14.57
CA ALA A 149 -14.94 -10.02 14.90
C ALA A 149 -14.60 -10.94 13.70
N GLN A 150 -14.34 -10.40 12.51
CA GLN A 150 -13.96 -11.23 11.35
C GLN A 150 -12.49 -11.58 11.29
N ILE A 151 -11.61 -10.73 11.80
CA ILE A 151 -10.17 -10.97 11.83
C ILE A 151 -9.85 -11.60 13.18
N ALA A 152 -9.62 -12.91 13.19
CA ALA A 152 -9.17 -13.60 14.37
C ALA A 152 -7.72 -13.17 14.70
N SER A 153 -7.54 -12.51 15.83
CA SER A 153 -6.24 -12.30 16.47
C SER A 153 -6.15 -13.23 17.69
N ASN A 154 -5.03 -13.90 17.89
CA ASN A 154 -4.80 -14.71 19.08
C ASN A 154 -4.01 -13.91 20.12
N GLN A 155 -4.20 -14.24 21.41
CA GLN A 155 -3.40 -13.63 22.48
C GLN A 155 -1.90 -13.79 22.19
N GLY A 156 -1.17 -12.68 22.22
CA GLY A 156 0.27 -12.63 21.94
C GLY A 156 0.65 -12.56 20.45
N GLN A 157 -0.33 -12.50 19.54
CA GLN A 157 -0.10 -12.25 18.13
C GLN A 157 0.05 -10.75 17.85
N THR A 158 1.09 -10.37 17.12
CA THR A 158 1.24 -8.99 16.62
C THR A 158 0.57 -8.85 15.26
N CYS A 159 -0.43 -7.95 15.18
CA CYS A 159 -1.04 -7.53 13.93
C CYS A 159 -0.57 -6.10 13.58
N ALA A 160 -0.31 -5.85 12.31
CA ALA A 160 0.04 -4.53 11.80
C ALA A 160 -1.09 -4.01 10.90
N CYS A 161 -1.40 -2.73 11.02
CA CYS A 161 -2.38 -2.07 10.16
C CYS A 161 -1.74 -0.87 9.47
N SER A 162 -2.04 -0.70 8.19
CA SER A 162 -1.60 0.43 7.38
C SER A 162 -2.72 0.83 6.43
N SER A 163 -2.81 2.13 6.13
CA SER A 163 -3.80 2.67 5.20
C SER A 163 -3.25 3.92 4.50
N PHE A 164 -3.75 4.18 3.29
CA PHE A 164 -3.54 5.44 2.59
C PHE A 164 -4.73 6.36 2.88
N MET A 165 -4.47 7.56 3.40
CA MET A 165 -5.50 8.52 3.79
C MET A 165 -5.08 9.93 3.41
N LYS A 166 -6.06 10.74 2.99
CA LYS A 166 -5.88 12.13 2.57
C LYS A 166 -7.13 12.92 2.91
N LEU A 167 -6.95 14.14 3.43
CA LEU A 167 -8.05 15.10 3.51
C LEU A 167 -8.24 15.73 2.12
N VAL A 168 -9.29 15.35 1.42
CA VAL A 168 -9.56 15.83 0.04
C VAL A 168 -10.14 17.24 0.03
N SER A 169 -10.97 17.58 1.03
CA SER A 169 -11.54 18.93 1.20
C SER A 169 -12.08 19.12 2.63
N GLY A 170 -12.42 20.36 2.99
CA GLY A 170 -13.04 20.68 4.29
C GLY A 170 -12.02 20.92 5.40
N SER A 171 -12.44 20.71 6.64
CA SER A 171 -11.65 20.95 7.84
C SER A 171 -11.92 19.86 8.88
N MET A 172 -10.90 19.51 9.66
CA MET A 172 -11.02 18.65 10.85
C MET A 172 -11.35 19.45 12.12
N SER A 173 -11.66 20.75 11.99
CA SER A 173 -12.03 21.59 13.13
C SER A 173 -13.26 21.04 13.84
N GLY A 174 -13.19 20.89 15.17
CA GLY A 174 -14.26 20.31 15.99
C GLY A 174 -14.09 18.81 16.26
N VAL A 175 -13.20 18.11 15.54
CA VAL A 175 -12.76 16.75 15.87
C VAL A 175 -11.59 16.87 16.85
N ASP A 176 -11.66 16.20 18.01
CA ASP A 176 -10.60 16.25 19.02
C ASP A 176 -9.27 15.74 18.40
N PRO A 177 -8.15 16.50 18.47
CA PRO A 177 -6.86 16.12 17.89
C PRO A 177 -6.17 14.91 18.55
N THR A 178 -6.80 14.23 19.51
CA THR A 178 -6.26 13.02 20.15
C THR A 178 -6.16 11.80 19.21
N GLY A 179 -6.61 11.93 17.96
CA GLY A 179 -5.95 11.29 16.82
C GLY A 179 -6.90 10.45 15.96
N LEU A 180 -6.61 10.40 14.66
CA LEU A 180 -7.10 9.32 13.83
C LEU A 180 -6.49 8.02 14.38
N GLN A 181 -7.28 7.29 15.17
CA GLN A 181 -6.85 6.05 15.79
C GLN A 181 -7.27 4.90 14.88
N LEU A 182 -6.27 4.19 14.36
CA LEU A 182 -6.48 2.93 13.66
C LEU A 182 -6.60 1.84 14.73
N ILE A 183 -7.82 1.59 15.18
CA ILE A 183 -8.11 0.59 16.22
C ILE A 183 -8.32 -0.77 15.57
N ILE A 184 -7.53 -1.75 16.00
CA ILE A 184 -7.86 -3.16 15.79
C ILE A 184 -8.60 -3.59 17.06
N GLU A 185 -9.92 -3.73 16.98
CA GLU A 185 -10.71 -4.28 18.08
C GLU A 185 -10.58 -5.82 18.03
N GLU A 186 -10.16 -6.42 19.14
CA GLU A 186 -10.17 -7.88 19.35
C GLU A 186 -11.59 -8.39 19.65
#